data_AF-Q6JB19-F1
#
_entry.id   AF-Q6JB19-F1
#
_cell.length_a   1.000
_cell.length_b   1.000
_cell.length_c   1.000
_cell.angle_alpha   90.00
_cell.angle_beta   90.00
_cell.angle_gamma   90.00
#
_symmetry.space_group_name_H-M   'P 1'
#
loop_
_entity.id
_entity.type
_entity.pdbx_description
1 polymer ?
#
loop_
_entity_poly.entity_id
_entity_poly.type
_entity_poly.pdbx_seq_one_letter_code
_entity_poly.pdbx_strand_id
1 'polypeptide(L)'
;NVVSGFEPLDIVQSIWMLLQQLVDRRCEVENQYKRLVQPDGNPMALEAIKKVFEVREEFEWRGLGEIAQSGLKINSNYAQFDAEVKFNISDVKVPDAAACQCGEILKGVLKPWQ
;
A
#
# COMPACT_ATOMS: atom_id res chain seq x y z
N ASN A 1 -9.79 9.13 8.30
CA ASN A 1 -9.08 8.93 7.02
C ASN A 1 -10.02 9.27 5.88
N VAL A 2 -9.54 9.88 4.79
CA VAL A 2 -10.39 10.24 3.64
C VAL A 2 -9.77 9.69 2.35
N VAL A 3 -10.54 8.90 1.59
CA VAL A 3 -10.16 8.48 0.24
C VAL A 3 -10.33 9.66 -0.71
N SER A 4 -9.23 10.12 -1.30
CA SER A 4 -9.18 11.31 -2.16
C SER A 4 -8.94 10.93 -3.63
N GLY A 5 -9.46 11.75 -4.53
CA GLY A 5 -8.97 11.81 -5.90
C GLY A 5 -7.63 12.54 -6.01
N PHE A 6 -7.17 12.77 -7.24
CA PHE A 6 -5.86 13.36 -7.54
C PHE A 6 -5.95 14.77 -8.10
N GLU A 7 -7.15 15.29 -8.38
CA GLU A 7 -7.31 16.67 -8.84
C GLU A 7 -7.04 17.63 -7.67
N PRO A 8 -6.53 18.85 -7.94
CA PRO A 8 -6.24 19.81 -6.88
C PRO A 8 -7.42 20.05 -5.93
N LEU A 9 -8.65 20.11 -6.47
CA LEU A 9 -9.85 20.29 -5.68
C LEU A 9 -10.19 19.07 -4.81
N ASP A 10 -9.90 17.85 -5.28
CA ASP A 10 -10.11 16.64 -4.49
C ASP A 10 -9.24 16.63 -3.24
N ILE A 11 -7.97 17.00 -3.43
CA ILE A 11 -6.98 17.06 -2.34
C ILE A 11 -7.41 18.11 -1.31
N VAL A 12 -7.76 19.32 -1.75
CA VAL A 12 -8.19 20.40 -0.85
C VAL A 12 -9.46 20.03 -0.10
N GLN A 13 -10.46 19.45 -0.78
CA GLN A 13 -11.69 19.01 -0.14
C GLN A 13 -11.43 17.89 0.88
N SER A 14 -10.56 16.92 0.55
CA SER A 14 -10.23 15.82 1.46
C SER A 14 -9.50 16.31 2.72
N ILE A 15 -8.62 17.31 2.59
CA ILE A 15 -8.00 17.98 3.74
C ILE A 15 -9.07 18.67 4.60
N TRP A 16 -10.01 19.39 3.98
CA TRP A 16 -11.11 20.03 4.70
C TRP A 16 -11.98 19.01 5.46
N MET A 17 -12.34 17.89 4.84
CA MET A 17 -13.08 16.80 5.50
C MET A 17 -12.31 16.21 6.69
N LEU A 18 -11.00 16.02 6.57
CA LEU A 18 -10.15 15.58 7.70
C LEU A 18 -10.17 16.59 8.84
N LEU A 19 -10.06 17.90 8.53
CA LEU A 19 -10.13 18.96 9.54
C LEU A 19 -11.49 18.99 10.24
N GLN A 20 -12.60 18.78 9.52
CA GLN A 20 -13.92 18.67 10.12
C GLN A 20 -14.02 17.50 11.09
N GLN A 21 -13.53 16.30 10.71
CA GLN A 21 -13.51 15.17 11.63
C GLN A 21 -12.73 15.47 12.91
N LEU A 22 -11.59 16.18 12.81
CA LEU A 22 -10.80 16.59 13.98
C LEU A 22 -11.58 17.56 14.89
N VAL A 23 -12.25 18.56 14.31
CA VAL A 23 -13.09 19.52 15.06
C VAL A 23 -14.26 18.83 15.74
N ASP A 24 -14.92 17.92 15.03
CA ASP A 24 -16.09 17.18 15.49
C ASP A 24 -15.71 15.99 16.39
N ARG A 25 -14.41 15.71 16.58
CA ARG A 25 -13.87 14.54 17.29
C ARG A 25 -14.40 13.20 16.76
N ARG A 26 -14.62 13.10 15.46
CA ARG A 26 -15.00 11.87 14.77
C ARG A 26 -13.75 11.16 14.24
N CYS A 27 -13.83 9.84 14.13
CA CYS A 27 -12.78 9.01 13.55
C CYS A 27 -13.42 8.01 12.59
N GLU A 28 -13.67 8.48 11.36
CA GLU A 28 -14.37 7.72 10.34
C GLU A 28 -13.53 7.62 9.06
N VAL A 29 -13.80 6.60 8.26
CA VAL A 29 -13.31 6.51 6.89
C VAL A 29 -14.36 7.13 5.99
N GLU A 30 -14.00 8.25 5.36
CA GLU A 30 -14.86 8.90 4.38
C GLU A 30 -14.31 8.71 2.97
N ASN A 31 -15.19 8.83 1.99
CA ASN A 31 -14.83 8.73 0.58
C ASN A 31 -15.19 10.05 -0.11
N GLN A 32 -14.18 10.87 -0.41
CA GLN A 32 -14.32 12.06 -1.24
C GLN A 32 -14.39 11.66 -2.72
N TYR A 33 -13.68 10.60 -3.10
CA TYR A 33 -13.57 10.14 -4.48
C TYR A 33 -14.75 9.26 -4.97
N LYS A 34 -15.98 9.56 -4.54
CA LYS A 34 -17.19 8.73 -4.80
C LYS A 34 -17.50 8.52 -6.27
N ARG A 35 -16.99 9.38 -7.16
CA ARG A 35 -17.18 9.26 -8.61
C ARG A 35 -16.50 8.03 -9.21
N LEU A 36 -15.48 7.47 -8.56
CA LEU A 36 -14.77 6.27 -9.02
C LEU A 36 -14.68 5.18 -7.96
N VAL A 37 -14.48 5.52 -6.69
CA VAL A 37 -14.31 4.53 -5.63
C VAL A 37 -15.68 4.13 -5.08
N GLN A 38 -16.07 2.89 -5.34
CA GLN A 38 -17.28 2.28 -4.77
C GLN A 38 -16.99 1.72 -3.37
N PRO A 39 -17.99 1.66 -2.46
CA PRO A 39 -17.82 1.09 -1.12
C PRO A 39 -17.27 -0.34 -1.13
N ASP A 40 -17.73 -1.18 -2.06
CA ASP A 40 -17.29 -2.57 -2.21
C ASP A 40 -16.01 -2.72 -3.07
N GLY A 41 -15.43 -1.61 -3.52
CA GLY A 41 -14.28 -1.61 -4.43
C GLY A 41 -14.63 -2.19 -5.80
N ASN A 42 -13.71 -2.98 -6.37
CA ASN A 42 -13.93 -3.72 -7.61
C ASN A 42 -13.99 -5.22 -7.31
N PRO A 43 -15.20 -5.82 -7.24
CA PRO A 43 -15.38 -7.23 -6.89
C PRO A 43 -14.62 -8.17 -7.84
N MET A 44 -14.62 -7.89 -9.14
CA MET A 44 -13.93 -8.73 -10.12
C MET A 44 -12.41 -8.75 -9.88
N ALA A 45 -11.82 -7.59 -9.60
CA ALA A 45 -10.39 -7.49 -9.28
C ALA A 45 -10.06 -8.19 -7.95
N LEU A 46 -10.89 -8.00 -6.92
CA LEU A 46 -10.72 -8.65 -5.63
C LEU A 46 -10.76 -10.18 -5.74
N GLU A 47 -11.70 -10.73 -6.51
CA GLU A 47 -11.79 -12.17 -6.74
C GLU A 47 -10.59 -12.69 -7.54
N ALA A 48 -10.11 -11.96 -8.54
CA ALA A 48 -8.90 -12.33 -9.28
C ALA A 48 -7.66 -12.37 -8.37
N ILE A 49 -7.51 -11.38 -7.48
CA ILE A 49 -6.41 -11.33 -6.52
C ILE A 49 -6.50 -12.51 -5.55
N LYS A 50 -7.65 -12.74 -4.92
CA LYS A 50 -7.87 -13.86 -3.98
C LYS A 50 -7.64 -15.23 -4.63
N LYS A 51 -7.98 -15.36 -5.91
CA LYS A 51 -7.83 -16.61 -6.65
C LYS A 51 -6.37 -16.98 -6.87
N VAL A 52 -5.49 -16.01 -7.11
CA VAL A 52 -4.11 -16.24 -7.54
C VAL A 52 -3.09 -16.05 -6.41
N PHE A 53 -3.37 -15.16 -5.47
CA PHE A 53 -2.42 -14.75 -4.45
C PHE A 53 -2.84 -15.16 -3.05
N GLU A 54 -1.86 -15.29 -2.15
CA GLU A 54 -2.04 -15.42 -0.72
C GLU A 54 -1.11 -14.43 0.01
N VAL A 55 -1.46 -14.06 1.24
CA VAL A 55 -0.70 -13.09 2.04
C VAL A 55 0.58 -13.76 2.57
N ARG A 56 1.73 -13.08 2.44
CA ARG A 56 2.98 -13.48 3.09
C ARG A 56 2.92 -13.12 4.58
N GLU A 57 3.41 -14.00 5.45
CA GLU A 57 3.47 -13.72 6.89
C GLU A 57 4.35 -12.50 7.19
N GLU A 58 5.50 -12.43 6.54
CA GLU A 58 6.46 -11.34 6.65
C GLU A 58 6.89 -10.89 5.25
N PHE A 59 7.10 -9.59 5.08
CA PHE A 59 7.64 -9.04 3.85
C PHE A 59 8.45 -7.78 4.11
N GLU A 60 9.62 -7.70 3.51
CA GLU A 60 10.50 -6.55 3.62
C GLU A 60 10.06 -5.45 2.66
N TRP A 61 9.69 -4.29 3.22
CA TRP A 61 9.52 -3.06 2.47
C TRP A 61 10.82 -2.28 2.51
N ARG A 62 11.46 -2.13 1.36
CA ARG A 62 12.71 -1.38 1.24
C ARG A 62 12.59 0.02 1.85
N GLY A 63 13.48 0.35 2.79
CA GLY A 63 13.48 1.61 3.53
C GLY A 63 12.46 1.72 4.69
N LEU A 64 11.59 0.72 4.88
CA LEU A 64 10.61 0.65 5.97
C LEU A 64 10.80 -0.56 6.89
N GLY A 65 11.58 -1.56 6.45
CA GLY A 65 11.86 -2.79 7.18
C GLY A 65 10.82 -3.89 6.93
N GLU A 66 10.87 -4.93 7.76
CA GLU A 66 9.91 -6.03 7.69
C GLU A 66 8.55 -5.61 8.27
N ILE A 67 7.49 -5.83 7.50
CA ILE A 67 6.12 -5.53 7.89
C ILE A 67 5.30 -6.82 7.72
N ALA A 68 4.73 -7.30 8.83
CA ALA A 68 3.89 -8.50 8.82
C ALA A 68 2.67 -8.33 7.91
N GLN A 69 2.27 -9.39 7.21
CA GLN A 69 1.05 -9.47 6.40
C GLN A 69 0.90 -8.38 5.33
N SER A 70 2.03 -7.85 4.85
CA SER A 70 2.07 -6.69 3.95
C SER A 70 2.41 -7.01 2.50
N GLY A 71 2.85 -8.25 2.23
CA GLY A 71 3.19 -8.75 0.90
C GLY A 71 2.24 -9.84 0.42
N LEU A 72 2.21 -10.06 -0.89
CA LEU A 72 1.50 -11.16 -1.54
C LEU A 72 2.50 -12.13 -2.17
N LYS A 73 2.16 -13.42 -2.21
CA LYS A 73 2.84 -14.44 -3.02
C LYS A 73 1.83 -15.19 -3.87
N ILE A 74 2.30 -15.80 -4.95
CA ILE A 74 1.46 -16.68 -5.78
C ILE A 74 1.11 -17.91 -4.94
N ASN A 75 -0.17 -18.29 -4.89
CA ASN A 75 -0.58 -19.45 -4.11
C ASN A 75 -0.20 -20.77 -4.81
N SER A 76 -0.26 -21.86 -4.04
CA SER A 76 0.16 -23.19 -4.48
C SER A 76 -0.58 -23.71 -5.73
N ASN A 77 -1.85 -23.36 -5.92
CA ASN A 77 -2.63 -23.75 -7.11
C ASN A 77 -2.10 -23.14 -8.40
N TYR A 78 -1.35 -22.03 -8.28
CA TYR A 78 -0.75 -21.29 -9.40
C TYR A 78 0.79 -21.36 -9.39
N ALA A 79 1.39 -22.26 -8.60
CA ALA A 79 2.85 -22.39 -8.46
C ALA A 79 3.61 -22.57 -9.79
N GLN A 80 2.94 -23.14 -10.81
CA GLN A 80 3.46 -23.21 -12.18
C GLN A 80 3.67 -21.85 -12.86
N PHE A 81 3.31 -20.74 -12.24
CA PHE A 81 3.59 -19.38 -12.71
C PHE A 81 4.56 -18.63 -11.79
N ASP A 82 4.90 -19.21 -10.64
CA ASP A 82 5.79 -18.61 -9.65
C ASP A 82 7.26 -18.84 -10.03
N ALA A 83 8.01 -17.75 -10.21
CA ALA A 83 9.42 -17.78 -10.52
C ALA A 83 10.27 -18.22 -9.32
N GLU A 84 9.86 -17.89 -8.09
CA GLU A 84 10.56 -18.31 -6.87
C GLU A 84 10.55 -19.84 -6.78
N VAL A 85 9.41 -20.47 -7.11
CA VAL A 85 9.26 -21.93 -7.16
C VAL A 85 10.00 -22.54 -8.36
N LYS A 86 9.82 -21.99 -9.58
CA LYS A 86 10.41 -22.55 -10.81
C LYS A 86 11.93 -22.56 -10.82
N PHE A 87 12.54 -21.50 -10.30
CA PHE A 87 13.98 -21.29 -10.38
C PHE A 87 14.67 -21.48 -9.03
N ASN A 88 13.93 -21.87 -7.99
CA ASN A 88 14.44 -22.06 -6.63
C ASN A 88 15.25 -20.84 -6.17
N ILE A 89 14.65 -19.65 -6.31
CA ILE A 89 15.29 -18.37 -5.99
C ILE A 89 15.39 -18.25 -4.47
N SER A 90 16.61 -18.08 -3.97
CA SER A 90 16.87 -17.77 -2.56
C SER A 90 16.59 -16.30 -2.25
N ASP A 91 16.16 -16.00 -1.03
CA ASP A 91 16.05 -14.62 -0.55
C ASP A 91 17.42 -13.94 -0.54
N VAL A 92 17.64 -13.00 -1.46
CA VAL A 92 18.83 -12.16 -1.50
C VAL A 92 18.49 -10.82 -0.85
N LYS A 93 18.95 -10.64 0.40
CA LYS A 93 18.87 -9.34 1.06
C LYS A 93 19.99 -8.44 0.54
N VAL A 94 19.63 -7.40 -0.20
CA VAL A 94 20.57 -6.36 -0.64
C VAL A 94 20.41 -5.16 0.30
N PRO A 95 21.40 -4.83 1.13
CA PRO A 95 21.29 -3.69 2.02
C PRO A 95 21.21 -2.39 1.22
N ASP A 96 20.46 -1.43 1.75
CA ASP A 96 20.47 -0.08 1.21
C ASP A 96 21.86 0.56 1.34
N ALA A 97 22.18 1.46 0.40
CA ALA A 97 23.43 2.21 0.46
C ALA A 97 23.44 3.05 1.75
N ALA A 98 24.55 3.01 2.50
CA ALA A 98 24.65 3.60 3.84
C ALA A 98 24.33 5.11 3.91
N ALA A 99 24.40 5.84 2.78
CA ALA A 99 24.10 7.27 2.69
C ALA A 99 22.68 7.60 2.18
N CYS A 100 21.84 6.62 1.86
CA CYS A 100 20.48 6.87 1.33
C CYS A 100 19.50 7.17 2.47
N GLN A 101 18.92 8.37 2.43
CA GLN A 101 17.83 8.81 3.34
C GLN A 101 16.44 8.50 2.76
N CYS A 102 16.38 7.60 1.78
CA CYS A 102 15.16 7.28 1.04
C CYS A 102 14.08 6.72 1.96
N GLY A 103 14.46 5.96 3.01
CA GLY A 103 13.54 5.50 4.05
C GLY A 103 12.88 6.64 4.85
N GLU A 104 13.62 7.71 5.16
CA GLU A 104 13.04 8.88 5.84
C GLU A 104 12.08 9.67 4.94
N ILE A 105 12.36 9.72 3.64
CA ILE A 105 11.47 10.33 2.65
C ILE A 105 10.18 9.52 2.52
N LEU A 106 10.27 8.18 2.44
CA LEU A 106 9.10 7.29 2.36
C LEU A 106 8.20 7.39 3.61
N LYS A 107 8.78 7.56 4.79
CA LYS A 107 8.04 7.82 6.04
C LYS A 107 7.46 9.22 6.14
N GLY A 108 7.79 10.11 5.20
CA GLY A 108 7.37 11.51 5.21
C GLY A 108 8.08 12.37 6.27
N VAL A 109 9.19 11.89 6.85
CA VAL A 109 10.00 12.61 7.85
C VAL A 109 10.87 13.67 7.18
N LEU A 110 11.43 13.36 6.00
CA LEU A 110 12.24 14.28 5.20
C LEU A 110 11.60 14.55 3.83
N LYS A 111 11.89 15.72 3.29
CA LYS A 111 11.64 16.04 1.89
C LYS A 111 12.88 15.66 1.04
N PRO A 112 12.71 15.37 -0.26
CA PRO A 112 13.83 14.99 -1.13
C PRO A 112 14.97 16.03 -1.24
N TRP A 113 14.70 17.28 -0.91
CA TRP A 113 15.66 18.38 -0.97
C TRP A 113 16.27 18.75 0.40
N GLN A 114 15.91 18.02 1.45
CA GLN A 114 16.52 18.12 2.78
C GLN A 114 17.59 17.04 2.92
#